data_AF-A0A2S9FKV4-F1
#
_entry.id   AF-A0A2S9FKV4-F1
#
_cell.length_a   1.000
_cell.length_b   1.000
_cell.length_c   1.000
_cell.angle_alpha   90.00
_cell.angle_beta   90.00
_cell.angle_gamma   90.00
#
_symmetry.space_group_name_H-M   'P 1'
#
loop_
_entity.id
_entity.type
_entity.pdbx_description
1 polymer ?
#
loop_
_entity_poly.entity_id
_entity_poly.type
_entity_poly.pdbx_seq_one_letter_code
_entity_poly.pdbx_strand_id
1 'polypeptide(L)'
;MALWLELDGLRVIHACWHPDSIAIVQDELGGNRFTSRDQLVRATTDGEPLYHAIETLLKGPEISLTQYGQPAYRDKDGHIRKSARVRWWGETASSLGEIALLESNFTTEDGSPYPALDNIAVPAASRSYVYDGPVPVFFGHYWRRGTPKDLVDWTARTACLDFSA
;
A
#
# COMPACT_ATOMS: atom_id res chain seq x y z
N MET A 1 -20.21 -3.90 -1.80
CA MET A 1 -19.52 -4.43 -0.59
C MET A 1 -18.85 -3.27 0.13
N ALA A 2 -18.66 -3.35 1.44
CA ALA A 2 -17.91 -2.30 2.16
C ALA A 2 -16.45 -2.30 1.74
N LEU A 3 -15.87 -1.10 1.60
CA LEU A 3 -14.46 -0.89 1.29
C LEU A 3 -13.55 -1.13 2.50
N TRP A 4 -14.08 -0.93 3.71
CA TRP A 4 -13.44 -1.26 4.99
C TRP A 4 -14.49 -1.59 6.06
N LEU A 5 -14.06 -2.20 7.16
CA LEU A 5 -14.83 -2.39 8.37
C LEU A 5 -14.10 -1.72 9.55
N GLU A 6 -14.86 -1.02 10.36
CA GLU A 6 -14.42 -0.52 11.67
C GLU A 6 -15.38 -1.07 12.72
N LEU A 7 -14.86 -1.94 13.57
CA LEU A 7 -15.60 -2.64 14.61
C LEU A 7 -15.01 -2.26 15.97
N ASP A 8 -15.69 -2.64 17.05
CA ASP A 8 -15.16 -2.43 18.39
C ASP A 8 -13.84 -3.21 18.56
N GLY A 9 -12.74 -2.48 18.73
CA GLY A 9 -11.41 -3.03 18.95
C GLY A 9 -10.64 -3.52 17.72
N LEU A 10 -11.18 -3.46 16.49
CA LEU A 10 -10.43 -3.86 15.29
C LEU A 10 -10.91 -3.20 13.99
N ARG A 11 -10.01 -3.16 13.01
CA ARG A 11 -10.23 -2.63 11.66
C ARG A 11 -9.86 -3.65 10.59
N VAL A 12 -10.59 -3.65 9.48
CA VAL A 12 -10.33 -4.52 8.33
C VAL A 12 -10.37 -3.69 7.04
N ILE A 13 -9.38 -3.87 6.18
CA ILE A 13 -9.32 -3.20 4.87
C ILE A 13 -8.71 -4.10 3.81
N HIS A 14 -8.96 -3.83 2.52
CA HIS A 14 -8.38 -4.65 1.46
C HIS A 14 -6.86 -4.46 1.35
N ALA A 15 -6.36 -3.23 1.19
CA ALA A 15 -4.93 -2.99 0.97
C ALA A 15 -4.31 -2.05 2.00
N CYS A 16 -4.81 -0.81 2.15
CA CYS A 16 -4.18 0.19 3.02
C CYS A 16 -5.19 0.95 3.86
N TRP A 17 -4.96 1.01 5.17
CA TRP A 17 -5.70 1.87 6.09
C TRP A 17 -5.08 3.26 6.11
N HIS A 18 -5.67 4.18 5.36
CA HIS A 18 -5.21 5.56 5.27
C HIS A 18 -6.35 6.53 5.60
N PRO A 19 -6.31 7.22 6.77
CA PRO A 19 -7.39 8.08 7.23
C PRO A 19 -7.83 9.14 6.22
N ASP A 20 -6.89 9.80 5.53
CA ASP A 20 -7.22 10.86 4.58
C ASP A 20 -7.98 10.30 3.35
N SER A 21 -7.58 9.12 2.86
CA SER A 21 -8.30 8.46 1.77
C SER A 21 -9.67 7.94 2.21
N ILE A 22 -9.80 7.47 3.47
CA ILE A 22 -11.09 7.09 4.04
C ILE A 22 -12.03 8.29 4.09
N ALA A 23 -11.55 9.45 4.54
CA ALA A 23 -12.34 10.68 4.60
C ALA A 23 -12.87 11.11 3.22
N ILE A 24 -12.00 11.13 2.20
CA ILE A 24 -12.40 11.42 0.82
C ILE A 24 -13.50 10.45 0.35
N VAL A 25 -13.34 9.15 0.60
CA VAL A 25 -14.35 8.16 0.20
C VAL A 25 -15.66 8.36 0.95
N GLN A 26 -15.63 8.71 2.23
CA GLN A 26 -16.83 9.01 3.01
C GLN A 26 -17.58 10.22 2.44
N ASP A 27 -16.86 11.29 2.13
CA ASP A 27 -17.43 12.52 1.57
C ASP A 27 -18.03 12.28 0.17
N GLU A 28 -17.33 11.54 -0.68
CA GLU A 28 -17.73 11.31 -2.08
C GLU A 28 -18.80 10.23 -2.25
N LEU A 29 -18.81 9.21 -1.37
CA LEU A 29 -19.77 8.10 -1.43
C LEU A 29 -20.94 8.25 -0.47
N GLY A 30 -20.83 9.13 0.54
CA GLY A 30 -21.77 9.20 1.66
C GLY A 30 -21.66 8.00 2.62
N GLY A 31 -20.51 7.31 2.63
CA GLY A 31 -20.29 6.10 3.42
C GLY A 31 -19.08 5.29 2.95
N ASN A 32 -19.11 3.97 3.15
CA ASN A 32 -18.01 3.07 2.79
C ASN A 32 -18.35 2.10 1.65
N ARG A 33 -19.37 2.41 0.86
CA ARG A 33 -19.89 1.54 -0.22
C ARG A 33 -20.28 2.41 -1.41
N PHE A 34 -20.02 1.90 -2.61
CA PHE A 34 -20.61 2.43 -3.82
C PHE A 34 -22.12 2.21 -3.82
N THR A 35 -22.88 3.26 -4.11
CA THR A 35 -24.34 3.28 -4.18
C THR A 35 -24.86 3.74 -5.54
N SER A 36 -24.00 4.28 -6.41
CA SER A 36 -24.37 4.71 -7.75
C SER A 36 -23.31 4.37 -8.81
N ARG A 37 -23.74 4.37 -10.09
CA ARG A 37 -22.84 4.21 -11.24
C ARG A 37 -21.89 5.40 -11.40
N ASP A 38 -22.35 6.60 -11.10
CA ASP A 38 -21.54 7.82 -11.22
C ASP A 38 -20.32 7.77 -10.30
N GLN A 39 -20.51 7.31 -9.06
CA GLN A 39 -19.41 7.09 -8.12
C GLN A 39 -18.38 6.08 -8.65
N LEU A 40 -18.83 5.00 -9.30
CA LEU A 40 -17.93 4.03 -9.93
C LEU A 40 -17.13 4.67 -11.07
N VAL A 41 -17.78 5.49 -11.91
CA VAL A 41 -17.11 6.20 -13.01
C VAL A 41 -16.01 7.11 -12.45
N ARG A 42 -16.33 7.93 -11.44
CA ARG A 42 -15.38 8.84 -10.79
C ARG A 42 -14.24 8.10 -10.10
N ALA A 43 -14.52 6.97 -9.44
CA ALA A 43 -13.51 6.10 -8.83
C ALA A 43 -12.57 5.42 -9.84
N THR A 44 -12.89 5.46 -11.13
CA THR A 44 -12.06 4.90 -12.22
C THR A 44 -11.52 5.96 -13.18
N THR A 45 -11.82 7.24 -12.93
CA THR A 45 -11.36 8.36 -13.76
C THR A 45 -10.09 8.95 -13.16
N ASP A 46 -8.98 8.81 -13.86
CA ASP A 46 -7.68 9.36 -13.42
C ASP A 46 -7.78 10.88 -13.17
N GLY A 47 -7.12 11.35 -12.12
CA GLY A 47 -7.16 12.74 -11.65
C GLY A 47 -8.33 13.10 -10.72
N GLU A 48 -9.35 12.24 -10.57
CA GLU A 48 -10.40 12.45 -9.55
C GLU A 48 -9.85 12.18 -8.14
N PRO A 49 -10.22 12.98 -7.12
CA PRO A 49 -9.87 12.67 -5.73
C PRO A 49 -10.33 11.27 -5.29
N LEU A 50 -11.54 10.88 -5.71
CA LEU A 50 -12.09 9.56 -5.43
C LEU A 50 -11.26 8.44 -6.07
N TYR A 51 -10.73 8.63 -7.28
CA TYR A 51 -9.84 7.67 -7.92
C TYR A 51 -8.59 7.43 -7.08
N HIS A 52 -7.87 8.49 -6.68
CA HIS A 52 -6.65 8.35 -5.88
C HIS A 52 -6.92 7.73 -4.50
N ALA A 53 -8.04 8.08 -3.86
CA ALA A 53 -8.44 7.49 -2.59
C ALA A 53 -8.74 5.99 -2.75
N ILE A 54 -9.50 5.59 -3.77
CA ILE A 54 -9.82 4.19 -4.04
C ILE A 54 -8.58 3.37 -4.41
N GLU A 55 -7.66 3.92 -5.23
CA GLU A 55 -6.38 3.29 -5.53
C GLU A 55 -5.59 3.03 -4.23
N THR A 56 -5.55 4.01 -3.32
CA THR A 56 -4.87 3.84 -2.03
C THR A 56 -5.51 2.73 -1.20
N LEU A 57 -6.84 2.76 -1.00
CA LEU A 57 -7.51 1.78 -0.13
C LEU A 57 -7.52 0.36 -0.69
N LEU A 58 -7.58 0.21 -2.03
CA LEU A 58 -7.75 -1.08 -2.70
C LEU A 58 -6.47 -1.64 -3.33
N LYS A 59 -5.46 -0.83 -3.61
CA LYS A 59 -4.18 -1.29 -4.19
C LYS A 59 -2.98 -0.96 -3.33
N GLY A 60 -3.16 -0.08 -2.34
CA GLY A 60 -2.10 0.41 -1.49
C GLY A 60 -1.33 1.55 -2.14
N PRO A 61 -0.62 2.36 -1.33
CA PRO A 61 0.20 3.44 -1.83
C PRO A 61 1.46 2.91 -2.54
N GLU A 62 1.98 3.69 -3.47
CA GLU A 62 3.25 3.43 -4.15
C GLU A 62 4.22 4.60 -3.96
N ILE A 63 5.51 4.29 -4.00
CA ILE A 63 6.60 5.26 -3.95
C ILE A 63 7.47 5.09 -5.19
N SER A 64 7.78 6.19 -5.88
CA SER A 64 8.67 6.16 -7.03
C SER A 64 10.08 5.79 -6.59
N LEU A 65 10.70 4.81 -7.24
CA LEU A 65 12.10 4.44 -7.02
C LEU A 65 13.03 5.38 -7.79
N THR A 66 12.66 5.70 -9.04
CA THR A 66 13.47 6.51 -9.95
C THR A 66 13.63 7.97 -9.48
N GLN A 67 12.64 8.51 -8.74
CA GLN A 67 12.77 9.84 -8.12
C GLN A 67 13.86 9.90 -7.04
N TYR A 68 14.24 8.74 -6.47
CA TYR A 68 15.31 8.61 -5.48
C TYR A 68 16.60 8.06 -6.08
N GLY A 69 16.74 8.10 -7.41
CA GLY A 69 17.94 7.64 -8.12
C GLY A 69 18.08 6.11 -8.19
N GLN A 70 17.07 5.35 -7.79
CA GLN A 70 17.08 3.89 -7.87
C GLN A 70 16.65 3.41 -9.28
N PRO A 71 17.19 2.29 -9.79
CA PRO A 71 16.81 1.78 -11.11
C PRO A 71 15.35 1.30 -11.14
N ALA A 72 14.76 1.23 -12.33
CA ALA A 72 13.51 0.49 -12.52
C ALA A 72 13.75 -1.02 -12.35
N TYR A 73 12.72 -1.76 -11.92
CA TYR A 73 12.78 -3.21 -11.78
C TYR A 73 11.82 -3.91 -12.73
N ARG A 74 12.10 -5.17 -13.06
CA ARG A 74 11.16 -6.09 -13.70
C ARG A 74 10.44 -6.89 -12.62
N ASP A 75 9.11 -6.85 -12.65
CA ASP A 75 8.30 -7.72 -11.80
C ASP A 75 8.30 -9.17 -12.31
N LYS A 76 7.65 -10.07 -11.55
CA LYS A 76 7.55 -11.50 -11.87
C LYS A 76 6.89 -11.79 -13.22
N ASP A 77 6.11 -10.84 -13.76
CA ASP A 77 5.40 -10.95 -15.03
C ASP A 77 6.19 -10.28 -16.17
N GLY A 78 7.40 -9.77 -15.88
CA GLY A 78 8.31 -9.14 -16.84
C GLY A 78 8.03 -7.66 -17.10
N HIS A 79 7.08 -7.04 -16.39
CA HIS A 79 6.77 -5.62 -16.58
C HIS A 79 7.80 -4.74 -15.89
N ILE A 80 8.19 -3.66 -16.58
CA ILE A 80 9.07 -2.66 -16.02
C ILE A 80 8.27 -1.75 -15.10
N ARG A 81 8.69 -1.65 -13.85
CA ARG A 81 8.09 -0.84 -12.79
C ARG A 81 9.10 0.21 -12.32
N LYS A 82 8.61 1.44 -12.18
CA LYS A 82 9.38 2.58 -11.65
C LYS A 82 8.99 2.94 -10.21
N SER A 83 7.95 2.28 -9.68
CA SER A 83 7.43 2.49 -8.35
C SER A 83 7.33 1.15 -7.63
N ALA A 84 7.61 1.17 -6.32
CA ALA A 84 7.38 0.05 -5.43
C ALA A 84 6.15 0.35 -4.56
N ARG A 85 5.49 -0.71 -4.10
CA ARG A 85 4.44 -0.57 -3.08
C ARG A 85 5.04 -0.05 -1.79
N VAL A 86 4.27 0.73 -1.04
CA VAL A 86 4.65 1.20 0.29
C VAL A 86 4.20 0.18 1.34
N ARG A 87 5.15 -0.25 2.18
CA ARG A 87 4.94 -1.06 3.38
C ARG A 87 4.40 -0.18 4.51
N TRP A 88 3.19 0.31 4.34
CA TRP A 88 2.52 1.26 5.23
C TRP A 88 2.35 0.73 6.67
N TRP A 89 2.42 -0.58 6.88
CA TRP A 89 2.29 -1.19 8.20
C TRP A 89 3.60 -1.23 9.02
N GLY A 90 4.67 -0.61 8.52
CA GLY A 90 5.94 -0.46 9.24
C GLY A 90 5.99 0.84 10.05
N GLU A 91 5.60 0.79 11.33
CA GLU A 91 5.44 1.94 12.24
C GLU A 91 6.64 2.90 12.27
N THR A 92 7.86 2.39 12.15
CA THR A 92 9.10 3.19 12.23
C THR A 92 9.76 3.47 10.88
N ALA A 93 9.12 3.12 9.76
CA ALA A 93 9.72 3.28 8.43
C ALA A 93 9.92 4.77 8.09
N SER A 94 11.17 5.17 7.90
CA SER A 94 11.54 6.58 7.66
C SER A 94 12.43 6.78 6.44
N SER A 95 12.92 5.68 5.86
CA SER A 95 13.76 5.68 4.67
C SER A 95 13.21 4.82 3.53
N LEU A 96 13.71 5.03 2.32
CA LEU A 96 13.30 4.30 1.12
C LEU A 96 13.47 2.79 1.29
N GLY A 97 14.63 2.34 1.79
CA GLY A 97 14.91 0.93 2.04
C GLY A 97 14.01 0.26 3.08
N GLU A 98 13.40 1.03 3.98
CA GLU A 98 12.46 0.51 4.98
C GLU A 98 11.00 0.51 4.49
N ILE A 99 10.63 1.50 3.68
CA ILE A 99 9.25 1.75 3.28
C ILE A 99 8.87 1.09 1.96
N ALA A 100 9.82 0.94 1.03
CA ALA A 100 9.54 0.33 -0.27
C ALA A 100 9.51 -1.20 -0.15
N LEU A 101 8.43 -1.80 -0.62
CA LEU A 101 8.24 -3.24 -0.68
C LEU A 101 8.73 -3.76 -2.04
N LEU A 102 9.93 -4.31 -2.06
CA LEU A 102 10.49 -5.06 -3.17
C LEU A 102 10.70 -6.51 -2.77
N GLU A 103 10.35 -7.44 -3.66
CA GLU A 103 10.70 -8.85 -3.48
C GLU A 103 12.16 -9.08 -3.89
N SER A 104 12.83 -10.00 -3.19
CA SER A 104 14.27 -10.27 -3.39
C SER A 104 14.62 -10.92 -4.73
N ASN A 105 13.62 -11.37 -5.49
CA ASN A 105 13.78 -12.00 -6.81
C ASN A 105 13.64 -11.01 -7.97
N PHE A 106 13.36 -9.73 -7.71
CA PHE A 106 13.26 -8.75 -8.78
C PHE A 106 14.63 -8.42 -9.38
N THR A 107 14.63 -8.12 -10.67
CA THR A 107 15.83 -7.73 -11.42
C THR A 107 15.70 -6.28 -11.87
N THR A 108 16.80 -5.63 -12.17
CA THR A 108 16.81 -4.39 -12.95
C THR A 108 16.34 -4.66 -14.39
N GLU A 109 16.20 -3.58 -15.17
CA GLU A 109 15.78 -3.65 -16.57
C GLU A 109 16.72 -4.49 -17.45
N ASP A 110 18.02 -4.50 -17.16
CA ASP A 110 19.04 -5.29 -17.88
C ASP A 110 19.13 -6.75 -17.42
N GLY A 111 18.28 -7.16 -16.46
CA GLY A 111 18.20 -8.53 -15.95
C GLY A 111 19.21 -8.86 -14.85
N SER A 112 20.01 -7.89 -14.38
CA SER A 112 20.85 -8.09 -13.19
C SER A 112 20.02 -8.07 -11.90
N PRO A 113 20.47 -8.71 -10.80
CA PRO A 113 19.76 -8.66 -9.53
C PRO A 113 19.53 -7.22 -9.07
N TYR A 114 18.33 -6.92 -8.56
CA TYR A 114 18.03 -5.58 -8.08
C TYR A 114 18.91 -5.22 -6.87
N PRO A 115 19.54 -4.03 -6.83
CA PRO A 115 20.40 -3.64 -5.72
C PRO A 115 19.61 -3.50 -4.42
N ALA A 116 20.30 -3.61 -3.28
CA ALA A 116 19.70 -3.19 -2.02
C ALA A 116 19.33 -1.71 -2.11
N LEU A 117 18.13 -1.36 -1.63
CA LEU A 117 17.68 0.02 -1.63
C LEU A 117 18.48 0.85 -0.62
N ASP A 118 18.84 2.05 -1.04
CA ASP A 118 19.51 3.01 -0.16
C ASP A 118 18.58 3.51 0.95
N ASN A 119 19.15 3.78 2.13
CA ASN A 119 18.44 4.40 3.26
C ASN A 119 18.31 5.91 3.07
N ILE A 120 17.64 6.32 2.00
CA ILE A 120 17.35 7.72 1.70
C ILE A 120 16.11 8.14 2.48
N ALA A 121 16.21 9.22 3.26
CA ALA A 121 15.07 9.74 4.02
C ALA A 121 13.89 10.09 3.09
N VAL A 122 12.70 9.60 3.42
CA VAL A 122 11.49 9.89 2.63
C VAL A 122 10.73 11.09 3.22
N PRO A 123 10.10 11.94 2.38
CA PRO A 123 9.33 13.08 2.83
C PRO A 123 8.16 12.68 3.73
N ALA A 124 7.68 13.62 4.54
CA ALA A 124 6.53 13.41 5.43
C ALA A 124 5.28 12.94 4.66
N ALA A 125 5.07 13.42 3.43
CA ALA A 125 3.95 12.98 2.59
C ALA A 125 4.01 11.49 2.22
N SER A 126 5.20 10.91 2.02
CA SER A 126 5.32 9.46 1.79
C SER A 126 5.12 8.66 3.09
N ARG A 127 5.41 9.29 4.24
CA ARG A 127 5.19 8.71 5.57
C ARG A 127 3.75 8.86 6.07
N SER A 128 2.91 9.68 5.45
CA SER A 128 1.50 9.86 5.87
C SER A 128 0.68 8.57 5.71
N TYR A 129 1.13 7.67 4.83
CA TYR A 129 0.54 6.34 4.69
C TYR A 129 0.88 5.40 5.85
N VAL A 130 1.98 5.64 6.58
CA VAL A 130 2.42 4.76 7.66
C VAL A 130 1.39 4.76 8.78
N TYR A 131 0.95 3.57 9.18
CA TYR A 131 -0.03 3.41 10.24
C TYR A 131 0.64 3.49 11.62
N ASP A 132 0.25 4.49 12.40
CA ASP A 132 0.67 4.73 13.79
C ASP A 132 -0.50 4.66 14.78
N GLY A 133 -1.69 4.26 14.30
CA GLY A 133 -2.92 4.26 15.08
C GLY A 133 -2.98 3.16 16.14
N PRO A 134 -3.79 3.36 17.22
CA PRO A 134 -3.83 2.41 18.32
C PRO A 134 -4.78 1.22 18.10
N VAL A 135 -5.55 1.17 17.02
CA VAL A 135 -6.51 0.09 16.77
C VAL A 135 -5.86 -0.94 15.83
N PRO A 136 -5.87 -2.25 16.13
CA PRO A 136 -5.34 -3.25 15.20
C PRO A 136 -6.01 -3.21 13.83
N VAL A 137 -5.23 -3.33 12.75
CA VAL A 137 -5.69 -3.36 11.37
C VAL A 137 -5.31 -4.69 10.70
N PHE A 138 -6.32 -5.39 10.19
CA PHE A 138 -6.15 -6.55 9.32
C PHE A 138 -6.27 -6.12 7.86
N PHE A 139 -5.33 -6.57 7.02
CA PHE A 139 -5.26 -6.16 5.62
C PHE A 139 -4.82 -7.29 4.68
N GLY A 140 -4.95 -7.11 3.37
CA GLY A 140 -4.55 -8.08 2.34
C GLY A 140 -3.84 -7.42 1.15
N HIS A 141 -4.07 -7.91 -0.07
CA HIS A 141 -3.57 -7.39 -1.36
C HIS A 141 -2.08 -7.64 -1.67
N TYR A 142 -1.27 -7.96 -0.66
CA TYR A 142 0.18 -8.12 -0.82
C TYR A 142 0.62 -9.54 -1.16
N TRP A 143 -0.31 -10.50 -1.32
CA TRP A 143 -0.04 -11.88 -1.76
C TRP A 143 1.26 -12.45 -1.19
N ARG A 144 1.32 -12.52 0.15
CA ARG A 144 2.48 -12.99 0.89
C ARG A 144 2.64 -14.50 0.73
N ARG A 145 3.85 -15.02 0.99
CA ARG A 145 4.17 -16.45 0.85
C ARG A 145 4.89 -16.97 2.07
N GLY A 146 4.70 -18.26 2.35
CA GLY A 146 5.32 -18.95 3.47
C GLY A 146 4.70 -18.55 4.81
N THR A 147 5.45 -18.75 5.88
CA THR A 147 4.99 -18.45 7.24
C THR A 147 5.07 -16.94 7.51
N PRO A 148 4.01 -16.30 8.05
CA PRO A 148 4.02 -14.88 8.41
C PRO A 148 5.15 -14.56 9.40
N LYS A 149 5.90 -13.49 9.14
CA LYS A 149 7.05 -13.05 9.94
C LYS A 149 6.75 -11.76 10.69
N ASP A 150 7.19 -11.71 11.95
CA ASP A 150 7.14 -10.50 12.78
C ASP A 150 7.90 -9.34 12.12
N LEU A 151 7.37 -8.14 12.27
CA LEU A 151 7.83 -6.86 11.69
C LEU A 151 7.85 -6.79 10.15
N VAL A 152 7.56 -7.89 9.47
CA VAL A 152 7.52 -7.98 8.01
C VAL A 152 6.09 -8.11 7.51
N ASP A 153 5.33 -9.05 8.06
CA ASP A 153 3.95 -9.36 7.66
C ASP A 153 2.91 -8.94 8.70
N TRP A 154 3.34 -8.85 9.96
CA TRP A 154 2.52 -8.41 11.07
C TRP A 154 3.35 -7.65 12.10
N THR A 155 2.68 -6.86 12.92
CA THR A 155 3.21 -6.13 14.08
C THR A 155 2.21 -6.27 15.23
N ALA A 156 2.43 -5.57 16.35
CA ALA A 156 1.41 -5.46 17.41
C ALA A 156 0.12 -4.74 16.95
N ARG A 157 0.14 -4.01 15.83
CA ARG A 157 -0.97 -3.16 15.35
C ARG A 157 -1.49 -3.52 13.97
N THR A 158 -0.80 -4.35 13.21
CA THR A 158 -1.13 -4.62 11.81
C THR A 158 -0.88 -6.09 11.49
N ALA A 159 -1.73 -6.71 10.68
CA ALA A 159 -1.53 -8.08 10.24
C ALA A 159 -2.04 -8.31 8.81
N CYS A 160 -1.15 -8.79 7.93
CA CYS A 160 -1.54 -9.23 6.60
C CYS A 160 -2.23 -10.60 6.68
N LEU A 161 -3.37 -10.73 6.00
CA LEU A 161 -4.17 -11.96 5.91
C LEU A 161 -4.11 -12.61 4.52
N ASP A 162 -3.47 -11.95 3.55
CA ASP A 162 -3.40 -12.38 2.16
C ASP A 162 -2.11 -13.16 1.92
N PHE A 163 -2.18 -14.48 2.12
CA PHE A 163 -1.09 -15.43 1.89
C PHE A 163 -1.53 -16.50 0.90
N SER A 164 -0.70 -16.82 -0.08
CA SER A 164 -0.91 -18.04 -0.87
C SER A 164 -0.40 -19.26 -0.13
N ALA A 165 -1.28 -20.27 -0.03
CA ALA A 165 -0.96 -21.62 0.40
C ALA A 165 -0.09 -22.37 -0.62
#